data_AF-A0A939JJR5-F1
#
_entry.id   AF-A0A939JJR5-F1
#
_cell.length_a   1.000
_cell.length_b   1.000
_cell.length_c   1.000
_cell.angle_alpha   90.00
_cell.angle_beta   90.00
_cell.angle_gamma   90.00
#
_symmetry.space_group_name_H-M   'P 1'
#
loop_
_entity.id
_entity.type
_entity.pdbx_description
1 polymer ?
#
loop_
_entity_poly.entity_id
_entity_poly.type
_entity_poly.pdbx_seq_one_letter_code
_entity_poly.pdbx_strand_id
1 'polypeptide(L)'
;MRLKRLLFVAASAVATLLIPMGTTPASAAPPKIAYSDISMNYASGRSKVEWGGTAKLTHVYLYVKDNLADGHSVTVRLVTQGAPHDWPLHRVATGAGTYGEWLTYADLGSSSIISYAWIEICQMEGNVKLKCNPSKPMANPYVVH
;
A
#
# COMPACT_ATOMS: atom_id res chain seq x y z
N MET A 1 10.58 -59.15 63.34
CA MET A 1 12.03 -59.10 63.59
C MET A 1 12.74 -60.00 62.59
N ARG A 2 13.44 -59.43 61.58
CA ARG A 2 14.69 -59.93 60.96
C ARG A 2 15.03 -59.08 59.73
N LEU A 3 16.09 -58.29 59.90
CA LEU A 3 16.80 -57.51 58.89
C LEU A 3 17.91 -58.38 58.27
N LYS A 4 18.14 -58.27 56.96
CA LYS A 4 19.42 -58.54 56.26
C LYS A 4 19.29 -57.98 54.82
N ARG A 5 20.00 -56.88 54.51
CA ARG A 5 21.21 -56.79 53.63
C ARG A 5 20.87 -57.13 52.16
N LEU A 6 21.32 -56.46 51.10
CA LEU A 6 22.27 -55.40 50.77
C LEU A 6 22.16 -55.31 49.22
N LEU A 7 22.32 -54.12 48.61
CA LEU A 7 23.16 -53.87 47.40
C LEU A 7 22.67 -52.69 46.53
N PHE A 8 23.67 -51.88 46.19
CA PHE A 8 23.75 -50.76 45.26
C PHE A 8 23.20 -51.03 43.86
N VAL A 9 22.61 -50.02 43.19
CA VAL A 9 22.93 -49.66 41.79
C VAL A 9 22.75 -48.15 41.55
N ALA A 10 23.65 -47.65 40.70
CA ALA A 10 24.03 -46.32 40.25
C ALA A 10 22.96 -45.33 39.74
N ALA A 11 23.44 -44.09 39.67
CA ALA A 11 22.85 -42.88 39.13
C ALA A 11 22.44 -42.95 37.65
N SER A 12 21.43 -42.15 37.28
CA SER A 12 21.46 -41.32 36.07
C SER A 12 20.47 -40.15 36.20
N ALA A 13 20.99 -38.95 36.42
CA ALA A 13 20.23 -37.73 36.25
C ALA A 13 20.26 -37.37 34.75
N VAL A 14 19.20 -37.70 34.02
CA VAL A 14 19.01 -37.20 32.65
C VAL A 14 18.29 -35.85 32.78
N ALA A 15 19.07 -34.78 32.83
CA ALA A 15 18.55 -33.44 32.60
C ALA A 15 18.23 -33.31 31.11
N THR A 16 16.97 -33.49 30.74
CA THR A 16 16.47 -33.14 29.41
C THR A 16 16.58 -31.63 29.23
N LEU A 17 17.60 -31.20 28.48
CA LEU A 17 17.72 -29.85 27.94
C LEU A 17 16.52 -29.60 27.01
N LEU A 18 15.52 -28.89 27.53
CA LEU A 18 14.53 -28.20 26.71
C LEU A 18 15.27 -27.12 25.92
N ILE A 19 15.60 -27.41 24.67
CA ILE A 19 16.04 -26.37 23.72
C ILE A 19 14.80 -25.52 23.45
N PRO A 20 14.75 -24.23 23.83
CA PRO A 20 13.70 -23.36 23.33
C PRO A 20 13.89 -23.32 21.82
N MET A 21 12.93 -23.86 21.07
CA MET A 21 12.83 -23.59 19.64
C MET A 21 12.59 -22.09 19.53
N GLY A 22 13.68 -21.33 19.39
CA GLY A 22 13.62 -19.93 19.07
C GLY A 22 12.88 -19.83 17.75
N THR A 23 11.63 -19.40 17.80
CA THR A 23 10.93 -18.90 16.63
C THR A 23 11.82 -17.80 16.06
N THR A 24 12.48 -18.07 14.95
CA THR A 24 13.15 -17.00 14.22
C THR A 24 12.06 -15.99 13.86
N PRO A 25 12.33 -14.68 13.95
CA PRO A 25 11.36 -13.69 13.53
C PRO A 25 11.02 -13.99 12.07
N ALA A 26 9.73 -14.19 11.78
CA ALA A 26 9.27 -14.29 10.40
C ALA A 26 9.64 -12.97 9.72
N SER A 27 10.59 -13.03 8.78
CA SER A 27 10.93 -11.87 7.98
C SER A 27 9.74 -11.54 7.10
N ALA A 28 9.09 -10.40 7.36
CA ALA A 28 8.05 -9.90 6.48
C ALA A 28 8.65 -9.67 5.10
N ALA A 29 7.99 -10.17 4.05
CA ALA A 29 8.43 -9.92 2.68
C ALA A 29 8.52 -8.40 2.45
N PRO A 30 9.53 -7.90 1.71
CA PRO A 30 9.63 -6.49 1.40
C PRO A 30 8.34 -5.98 0.77
N PRO A 31 7.88 -4.76 1.11
CA PRO A 31 6.68 -4.19 0.51
C PRO A 31 6.88 -4.07 -1.00
N LYS A 32 5.87 -4.49 -1.77
CA LYS A 32 5.88 -4.34 -3.22
C LYS A 32 5.41 -2.93 -3.57
N ILE A 33 6.35 -2.03 -3.84
CA ILE A 33 6.08 -0.61 -4.08
C ILE A 33 6.15 -0.29 -5.57
N ALA A 34 5.22 0.53 -6.05
CA ALA A 34 5.23 1.12 -7.38
C ALA A 34 5.09 2.65 -7.30
N TYR A 35 5.62 3.34 -8.31
CA TYR A 35 5.53 4.79 -8.44
C TYR A 35 4.90 5.15 -9.78
N SER A 36 4.13 6.22 -9.81
CA SER A 36 3.62 6.80 -11.05
C SER A 36 3.58 8.32 -10.92
N ASP A 37 4.27 8.98 -11.85
CA ASP A 37 4.31 10.42 -11.97
C ASP A 37 3.57 10.86 -13.24
N ILE A 38 3.02 12.06 -13.21
CA ILE A 38 2.43 12.73 -14.36
C ILE A 38 2.76 14.21 -14.28
N SER A 39 3.11 14.79 -15.42
CA SER A 39 3.43 16.21 -15.51
C SER A 39 2.73 16.80 -16.73
N MET A 40 2.05 17.92 -16.51
CA MET A 40 1.30 18.67 -17.50
C MET A 40 1.54 20.16 -17.26
N ASN A 41 1.19 20.98 -18.25
CA ASN A 41 1.37 22.43 -18.13
C ASN A 41 0.59 23.01 -16.94
N TYR A 42 -0.61 22.51 -16.66
CA TYR A 42 -1.46 23.01 -15.56
C TYR A 42 -1.23 22.33 -14.21
N ALA A 43 -0.64 21.13 -14.19
CA ALA A 43 -0.44 20.40 -12.95
C ALA A 43 0.64 19.33 -13.04
N SER A 44 1.28 19.04 -11.91
CA SER A 44 2.15 17.88 -11.72
C SER A 44 1.61 17.02 -10.60
N GLY A 45 1.75 15.70 -10.69
CA GLY A 45 1.41 14.81 -9.59
C GLY A 45 2.24 13.55 -9.56
N ARG A 46 2.20 12.92 -8.39
CA ARG A 46 2.98 11.74 -8.05
C ARG A 46 2.14 10.81 -7.21
N SER A 47 2.37 9.52 -7.39
CA SER A 47 1.86 8.49 -6.50
C SER A 47 2.94 7.51 -6.12
N LYS A 48 2.81 7.01 -4.88
CA LYS A 48 3.54 5.86 -4.38
C LYS A 48 2.50 4.88 -3.85
N VAL A 49 2.48 3.68 -4.41
CA VAL A 49 1.52 2.64 -4.09
C VAL A 49 2.26 1.44 -3.52
N GLU A 50 1.82 0.97 -2.36
CA GLU A 50 2.23 -0.29 -1.78
C GLU A 50 1.14 -1.35 -1.99
N TRP A 51 1.51 -2.42 -2.69
CA TRP A 51 0.61 -3.54 -2.96
C TRP A 51 0.56 -4.49 -1.78
N GLY A 52 -0.65 -4.79 -1.30
CA GLY A 52 -0.92 -5.72 -0.19
C GLY A 52 -1.52 -7.06 -0.61
N GLY A 53 -1.67 -7.30 -1.91
CA GLY A 53 -2.27 -8.51 -2.47
C GLY A 53 -2.94 -8.27 -3.82
N THR A 54 -3.72 -9.25 -4.29
CA THR A 54 -4.45 -9.15 -5.57
C THR A 54 -5.56 -8.09 -5.53
N ALA A 55 -6.12 -7.79 -4.36
CA ALA A 55 -7.27 -6.90 -4.18
C ALA A 55 -6.99 -5.69 -3.27
N LYS A 56 -5.73 -5.47 -2.89
CA LYS A 56 -5.37 -4.57 -1.79
C LYS A 56 -4.18 -3.67 -2.11
N LEU A 57 -4.32 -2.39 -1.77
CA LEU A 57 -3.25 -1.40 -1.66
C LEU A 57 -3.15 -0.98 -0.19
N THR A 58 -2.07 -1.34 0.49
CA THR A 58 -1.89 -1.09 1.93
C THR A 58 -1.60 0.37 2.23
N HIS A 59 -0.89 1.03 1.33
CA HIS A 59 -0.52 2.44 1.48
C HIS A 59 -0.47 3.11 0.10
N VAL A 60 -1.24 4.18 -0.06
CA VAL A 60 -1.28 4.99 -1.28
C VAL A 60 -1.02 6.43 -0.89
N TYR A 61 0.15 6.93 -1.28
CA TYR A 61 0.46 8.34 -1.20
C TYR A 61 0.13 9.00 -2.54
N LEU A 62 -0.61 10.11 -2.47
CA LEU A 62 -1.00 10.95 -3.59
C LEU A 62 -0.44 12.36 -3.37
N TYR A 63 0.18 12.92 -4.40
CA TYR A 63 0.64 14.30 -4.43
C TYR A 63 0.14 14.96 -5.71
N VAL A 64 -0.31 16.21 -5.59
CA VAL A 64 -0.58 17.05 -6.75
C VAL A 64 -0.19 18.50 -6.47
N LYS A 65 0.27 19.18 -7.51
CA LYS A 65 0.66 20.58 -7.51
C LYS A 65 0.00 21.29 -8.67
N ASP A 66 -0.58 22.44 -8.39
CA ASP A 66 -1.05 23.38 -9.39
C ASP A 66 0.13 24.18 -9.94
N ASN A 67 0.30 24.17 -11.26
CA ASN A 67 1.43 24.82 -11.93
C ASN A 67 1.06 26.21 -12.46
N LEU A 68 -0.23 26.57 -12.52
CA LEU A 68 -0.71 27.81 -13.15
C LEU A 68 -1.50 28.68 -12.15
N ALA A 69 -1.54 29.98 -12.42
CA ALA A 69 -2.39 30.93 -11.70
C ALA A 69 -3.52 31.37 -12.64
N ASP A 70 -4.28 30.40 -13.15
CA ASP A 70 -5.33 30.62 -14.17
C ASP A 70 -6.76 30.68 -13.57
N GLY A 71 -6.88 30.58 -12.24
CA GLY A 71 -8.16 30.61 -11.53
C GLY A 71 -8.86 29.25 -11.47
N HIS A 72 -8.31 28.21 -12.09
CA HIS A 72 -8.82 26.86 -11.97
C HIS A 72 -8.24 26.16 -10.74
N SER A 73 -8.90 25.08 -10.31
CA SER A 73 -8.37 24.21 -9.25
C SER A 73 -7.92 22.89 -9.83
N VAL A 74 -6.94 22.27 -9.19
CA VAL A 74 -6.43 20.97 -9.58
C VAL A 74 -6.87 19.91 -8.57
N THR A 75 -7.20 18.72 -9.06
CA THR A 75 -7.57 17.57 -8.23
C THR A 75 -6.76 16.34 -8.61
N VAL A 76 -6.64 15.41 -7.67
CA VAL A 76 -6.06 14.08 -7.90
C VAL A 76 -6.94 13.01 -7.28
N ARG A 77 -7.02 11.85 -7.93
CA ARG A 77 -7.61 10.64 -7.35
C ARG A 77 -6.81 9.41 -7.73
N LEU A 78 -6.88 8.39 -6.89
CA LEU A 78 -6.51 7.03 -7.26
C LEU A 78 -7.54 6.49 -8.27
N VAL A 79 -7.11 5.63 -9.19
CA VAL A 79 -7.99 4.84 -10.05
C VAL A 79 -7.44 3.42 -10.10
N THR A 80 -8.33 2.43 -10.04
CA THR A 80 -8.00 1.01 -10.08
C THR A 80 -8.75 0.33 -11.22
N GLN A 81 -8.12 -0.62 -11.90
CA GLN A 81 -8.76 -1.48 -12.89
C GLN A 81 -8.98 -2.88 -12.33
N GLY A 82 -10.17 -3.43 -12.59
CA GLY A 82 -10.54 -4.83 -12.30
C GLY A 82 -11.84 -4.94 -11.50
N ALA A 83 -12.06 -4.05 -10.54
CA ALA A 83 -13.34 -3.90 -9.85
C ALA A 83 -13.73 -2.40 -9.75
N PRO A 84 -15.01 -2.06 -9.93
CA PRO A 84 -15.48 -0.68 -9.80
C PRO A 84 -15.32 -0.22 -8.35
N HIS A 85 -14.62 0.89 -8.17
CA HIS A 85 -14.48 1.55 -6.87
C HIS A 85 -14.51 3.06 -7.09
N ASP A 86 -15.29 3.76 -6.28
CA ASP A 86 -15.36 5.22 -6.34
C ASP A 86 -14.28 5.81 -5.43
N TRP A 87 -13.20 6.28 -6.06
CA TRP A 87 -12.09 6.90 -5.36
C TRP A 87 -12.37 8.39 -5.16
N PRO A 88 -12.26 8.91 -3.92
CA PRO A 88 -12.51 10.31 -3.66
C PRO A 88 -11.54 11.20 -4.44
N LEU A 89 -12.08 12.31 -4.96
CA LEU A 89 -11.28 13.39 -5.53
C LEU A 89 -10.71 14.25 -4.42
N HIS A 90 -9.40 14.40 -4.42
CA HIS A 90 -8.69 15.28 -3.53
C HIS A 90 -8.34 16.57 -4.26
N ARG A 91 -8.68 17.72 -3.68
CA ARG A 91 -8.51 19.04 -4.29
C ARG A 91 -7.41 19.83 -3.60
N VAL A 92 -6.53 20.46 -4.38
CA VAL A 92 -5.63 21.50 -3.84
C VAL A 92 -6.33 22.85 -3.80
N ALA A 93 -5.91 23.70 -2.85
CA ALA A 93 -6.26 25.11 -2.91
C ALA A 93 -5.86 25.70 -4.27
N THR A 94 -6.57 26.71 -4.76
CA THR A 94 -6.28 27.35 -6.05
C THR A 94 -5.03 28.21 -5.98
N GLY A 95 -4.27 28.25 -7.08
CA GLY A 95 -3.20 29.23 -7.30
C GLY A 95 -1.85 28.57 -7.59
N ALA A 96 -1.05 29.25 -8.41
CA ALA A 96 0.23 28.71 -8.86
C ALA A 96 1.13 28.32 -7.68
N GLY A 97 1.63 27.09 -7.72
CA GLY A 97 2.56 26.56 -6.74
C GLY A 97 1.91 25.92 -5.52
N THR A 98 0.59 26.02 -5.37
CA THR A 98 -0.13 25.28 -4.33
C THR A 98 -0.04 23.78 -4.57
N TYR A 99 0.02 23.01 -3.49
CA TYR A 99 0.10 21.56 -3.54
C TYR A 99 -0.68 20.92 -2.41
N GLY A 100 -0.93 19.63 -2.54
CA GLY A 100 -1.61 18.82 -1.54
C GLY A 100 -1.09 17.40 -1.56
N GLU A 101 -1.16 16.77 -0.40
CA GLU A 101 -0.68 15.42 -0.14
C GLU A 101 -1.77 14.66 0.59
N TRP A 102 -2.00 13.41 0.18
CA TRP A 102 -2.99 12.54 0.81
C TRP A 102 -2.43 11.14 0.97
N LEU A 103 -2.82 10.52 2.08
CA LEU A 103 -2.59 9.11 2.34
C LEU A 103 -3.94 8.41 2.31
N THR A 104 -4.02 7.34 1.52
CA THR A 104 -5.22 6.51 1.37
C THR A 104 -4.81 5.05 1.25
N TYR A 105 -5.78 4.15 1.11
CA TYR A 105 -5.59 2.73 0.93
C TYR A 105 -6.74 2.17 0.08
N ALA A 106 -6.57 0.95 -0.41
CA ALA A 106 -7.60 0.23 -1.15
C ALA A 106 -7.75 -1.19 -0.63
N ASP A 107 -8.98 -1.63 -0.37
CA ASP A 107 -9.28 -3.03 -0.07
C ASP A 107 -10.64 -3.39 -0.68
N LEU A 108 -10.62 -4.12 -1.79
CA LEU A 108 -11.83 -4.47 -2.55
C LEU A 108 -12.41 -5.84 -2.14
N GLY A 109 -11.87 -6.47 -1.10
CA GLY A 109 -12.27 -7.81 -0.66
C GLY A 109 -11.76 -8.94 -1.56
N SER A 110 -11.85 -10.18 -1.05
CA SER A 110 -11.24 -11.37 -1.67
C SER A 110 -11.85 -11.80 -3.01
N SER A 111 -13.03 -11.32 -3.36
CA SER A 111 -13.70 -11.61 -4.65
C SER A 111 -13.35 -10.62 -5.76
N SER A 112 -12.55 -9.60 -5.47
CA SER A 112 -12.16 -8.55 -6.41
C SER A 112 -10.68 -8.69 -6.78
N ILE A 113 -10.30 -8.17 -7.95
CA ILE A 113 -8.90 -8.07 -8.34
C ILE A 113 -8.63 -6.63 -8.77
N ILE A 114 -7.53 -6.07 -8.29
CA ILE A 114 -6.93 -4.84 -8.79
C ILE A 114 -5.78 -5.27 -9.72
N SER A 115 -5.98 -5.23 -11.03
CA SER A 115 -4.93 -5.58 -12.00
C SER A 115 -3.96 -4.42 -12.23
N TYR A 116 -4.47 -3.19 -12.19
CA TYR A 116 -3.69 -1.97 -12.36
C TYR A 116 -4.18 -0.86 -11.44
N ALA A 117 -3.27 0.04 -11.09
CA ALA A 117 -3.56 1.29 -10.42
C ALA A 117 -2.86 2.46 -11.12
N TRP A 118 -3.49 3.63 -11.18
CA TRP A 118 -2.88 4.88 -11.63
C TRP A 118 -3.49 6.05 -10.88
N ILE A 119 -2.94 7.24 -11.05
CA ILE A 119 -3.59 8.48 -10.62
C ILE A 119 -4.20 9.18 -11.81
N GLU A 120 -5.31 9.85 -11.58
CA GLU A 120 -5.91 10.78 -12.53
C GLU A 120 -5.91 12.16 -11.91
N ILE A 121 -5.37 13.12 -12.67
CA ILE A 121 -5.40 14.54 -12.30
C ILE A 121 -6.44 15.23 -13.16
N CYS A 122 -7.28 16.06 -12.55
CA CYS A 122 -8.24 16.87 -13.27
C CYS A 122 -8.10 18.36 -12.97
N GLN A 123 -8.18 19.19 -14.00
CA GLN A 123 -8.42 20.62 -13.89
C GLN A 123 -9.93 20.87 -13.73
N MET A 124 -10.29 21.75 -12.80
CA MET A 124 -11.65 21.94 -12.32
C MET A 124 -12.05 23.42 -12.29
N GLU A 125 -13.28 23.70 -12.74
CA GLU A 125 -13.98 24.98 -12.57
C GLU A 125 -15.11 24.76 -11.57
N GLY A 126 -14.96 25.21 -10.32
CA GLY A 126 -15.89 24.83 -9.25
C GLY A 126 -15.98 23.30 -9.17
N ASN A 127 -17.17 22.71 -9.35
CA ASN A 127 -17.37 21.25 -9.35
C ASN A 127 -17.31 20.60 -10.75
N VAL A 128 -17.05 21.38 -11.79
CA VAL A 128 -17.03 20.90 -13.17
C VAL A 128 -15.62 20.45 -13.54
N LYS A 129 -15.50 19.23 -14.07
CA LYS A 129 -14.25 18.72 -14.66
C LYS A 129 -14.06 19.35 -16.04
N LEU A 130 -13.01 20.16 -16.20
CA LEU A 130 -12.65 20.72 -17.51
C LEU A 130 -11.85 19.71 -18.33
N LYS A 131 -10.84 19.11 -17.70
CA LYS A 131 -9.94 18.14 -18.32
C LYS A 131 -9.42 17.18 -17.27
N CYS A 132 -9.26 15.91 -17.63
CA CYS A 132 -8.64 14.89 -16.80
C CYS A 132 -7.58 14.14 -17.58
N ASN A 133 -6.48 13.77 -16.91
CA ASN A 133 -5.38 13.05 -17.52
C ASN A 133 -4.88 11.94 -16.57
N PRO A 134 -4.84 10.68 -17.02
CA PRO A 134 -4.29 9.58 -16.25
C PRO A 134 -2.77 9.54 -16.34
N SER A 135 -2.11 9.11 -15.26
CA SER A 135 -0.71 8.74 -15.26
C SER A 135 -0.50 7.35 -15.89
N LYS A 136 0.76 6.91 -15.98
CA LYS A 136 1.06 5.55 -16.44
C LYS A 136 0.50 4.51 -15.46
N PRO A 137 -0.18 3.45 -15.93
CA PRO A 137 -0.67 2.38 -15.06
C PRO A 137 0.49 1.61 -14.43
N MET A 138 0.32 1.31 -13.15
CA MET A 138 1.17 0.43 -12.34
C MET A 138 0.51 -0.94 -12.28
N ALA A 139 1.20 -1.97 -12.74
CA ALA A 139 0.70 -3.35 -12.71
C ALA A 139 0.75 -3.92 -11.29
N ASN A 140 -0.25 -4.71 -10.91
CA ASN A 140 -0.26 -5.43 -9.65
C ASN A 140 0.68 -6.64 -9.73
N PRO A 141 1.78 -6.67 -8.93
CA PRO A 141 2.74 -7.76 -8.95
C PRO A 141 2.24 -9.06 -8.26
N TYR A 142 1.00 -9.10 -7.79
CA TYR A 142 0.33 -10.30 -7.27
C TYR A 142 -0.62 -10.94 -8.29
N VAL A 143 -0.87 -10.29 -9.42
CA VAL A 143 -1.72 -10.80 -10.50
C VAL A 143 -0.82 -11.36 -11.59
N VAL A 144 -1.03 -12.61 -11.98
CA VAL A 144 -0.36 -13.20 -13.15
C VAL A 144 -1.14 -12.78 -14.39
N HIS A 145 -0.45 -12.16 -15.34
CA HIS A 145 -1.02 -11.68 -16.61
C HIS A 145 -0.85 -12.72 -17.72
#